data_AF-A0A373GWE7-F1
#
_entry.id   AF-A0A373GWE7-F1
#
_cell.length_a   1.000
_cell.length_b   1.000
_cell.length_c   1.000
_cell.angle_alpha   90.00
_cell.angle_beta   90.00
_cell.angle_gamma   90.00
#
_symmetry.space_group_name_H-M   'P 1'
#
loop_
_entity.id
_entity.type
_entity.pdbx_description
1 polymer ?
#
loop_
_entity_poly.entity_id
_entity_poly.type
_entity_poly.pdbx_seq_one_letter_code
_entity_poly.pdbx_strand_id
1 'polypeptide(L)' 'MKVAFFIDDITKDGGTERRTAVLSDLLAGRGFDVSILSINASKNRSKYEIDSNVNVKTFNL' A
#
# COMPACT_ATOMS: atom_id res chain seq x y z
N MET A 1 -5.38 -2.76 16.49
CA MET A 1 -6.32 -3.26 15.46
C MET A 1 -5.58 -3.33 14.14
N LYS A 2 -5.83 -4.36 13.32
CA LYS A 2 -5.12 -4.58 12.04
C LYS A 2 -5.97 -4.11 10.87
N VAL A 3 -5.36 -3.46 9.89
CA VAL A 3 -6.02 -3.01 8.65
C VAL A 3 -5.23 -3.53 7.44
N ALA A 4 -5.92 -4.12 6.48
CA ALA A 4 -5.32 -4.62 5.25
C ALA A 4 -6.02 -4.01 4.02
N PHE A 5 -5.24 -3.40 3.13
CA PHE A 5 -5.70 -2.97 1.82
C PHE A 5 -5.33 -4.03 0.78
N PHE A 6 -6.30 -4.46 -0.02
CA PHE A 6 -6.07 -5.35 -1.15
C PHE A 6 -6.23 -4.55 -2.43
N ILE A 7 -5.19 -4.55 -3.27
CA ILE A 7 -5.19 -3.83 -4.54
C ILE A 7 -4.54 -4.67 -5.64
N ASP A 8 -4.87 -4.35 -6.88
CA ASP A 8 -4.29 -5.01 -8.05
C ASP A 8 -2.77 -4.80 -8.11
N ASP A 9 -2.30 -3.55 -8.22
CA ASP A 9 -0.87 -3.25 -8.36
C ASP A 9 -0.49 -1.91 -7.72
N ILE A 10 0.21 -1.94 -6.58
CA ILE A 10 0.67 -0.75 -5.83
C ILE A 10 1.67 0.13 -6.60
N THR A 11 2.21 -0.38 -7.71
CA THR A 11 3.27 0.27 -8.48
C THR A 11 2.75 1.03 -9.71
N LYS A 12 1.44 0.96 -9.96
CA LYS A 12 0.76 1.76 -11.00
C LYS A 12 0.62 3.22 -10.58
N ASP A 13 0.38 4.06 -11.59
CA ASP A 13 0.24 5.51 -11.44
C ASP A 13 -1.24 5.93 -11.48
N GLY A 14 -2.09 5.29 -10.67
CA GLY A 14 -3.52 5.54 -10.63
C GLY A 14 -3.98 6.25 -9.35
N GLY A 15 -5.28 6.56 -9.32
CA GLY A 15 -5.92 7.18 -8.17
C GLY A 15 -6.13 6.22 -7.00
N THR A 16 -6.27 4.92 -7.28
CA THR A 16 -6.42 3.89 -6.26
C THR A 16 -5.13 3.76 -5.45
N GLU A 17 -3.99 3.65 -6.12
CA GLU A 17 -2.68 3.51 -5.50
C GLU A 17 -2.34 4.74 -4.66
N ARG A 18 -2.65 5.94 -5.18
CA ARG A 18 -2.51 7.20 -4.42
C ARG A 18 -3.35 7.18 -3.14
N ARG A 19 -4.63 6.82 -3.25
CA ARG A 19 -5.54 6.83 -2.09
C ARG A 19 -5.16 5.76 -1.08
N THR A 20 -4.74 4.59 -1.54
CA THR A 20 -4.25 3.51 -0.68
C THR A 20 -3.03 3.98 0.10
N ALA A 21 -2.02 4.58 -0.54
CA ALA A 21 -0.85 5.12 0.14
C ALA A 21 -1.25 6.15 1.23
N VAL A 22 -2.01 7.18 0.86
CA VAL A 22 -2.44 8.24 1.80
C VAL A 22 -3.24 7.70 2.98
N LEU A 23 -4.19 6.78 2.73
CA LEU A 23 -5.00 6.20 3.80
C LEU A 23 -4.19 5.27 4.69
N SER A 24 -3.24 4.53 4.11
CA SER A 24 -2.35 3.64 4.86
C SER A 24 -1.50 4.43 5.84
N ASP A 25 -0.88 5.51 5.36
CA ASP A 25 -0.03 6.37 6.17
C ASP A 25 -0.83 7.05 7.29
N LEU A 26 -2.02 7.57 6.97
CA LEU A 26 -2.92 8.17 7.98
C LEU A 26 -3.28 7.18 9.08
N LEU A 27 -3.53 5.92 8.74
CA LEU A 27 -3.88 4.88 9.72
C LEU A 27 -2.65 4.41 10.49
N ALA A 28 -1.50 4.24 9.84
CA ALA A 28 -0.25 3.91 10.51
C ALA A 28 0.12 5.00 11.55
N GLY A 29 0.00 6.28 11.18
CA GLY A 29 0.22 7.42 12.08
C GLY A 29 -0.77 7.49 13.26
N ARG A 30 -1.89 6.78 13.20
CA ARG A 30 -2.86 6.62 14.32
C ARG A 30 -2.62 5.37 15.17
N GLY A 31 -1.51 4.66 14.94
CA GLY A 31 -1.13 3.47 15.70
C GLY A 31 -1.82 2.18 15.24
N PHE A 32 -2.40 2.16 14.04
CA PHE A 32 -2.88 0.91 13.45
C PHE A 32 -1.72 0.10 12.84
N ASP A 33 -1.83 -1.22 12.90
CA ASP A 33 -0.94 -2.14 12.16
C ASP A 33 -1.52 -2.29 10.74
N VAL A 34 -0.88 -1.65 9.77
CA VAL A 34 -1.40 -1.50 8.40
C VAL A 34 -0.56 -2.33 7.42
N SER A 35 -1.25 -3.08 6.56
CA SER A 35 -0.64 -3.80 5.45
C SER A 35 -1.29 -3.45 4.12
N ILE A 36 -0.48 -3.31 3.07
CA ILE A 36 -0.92 -3.25 1.67
C ILE A 36 -0.53 -4.57 1.01
N LEU A 37 -1.53 -5.26 0.47
CA LEU A 37 -1.42 -6.54 -0.21
C LEU A 37 -1.67 -6.31 -1.71
N SER A 38 -0.57 -6.24 -2.45
CA SER A 38 -0.56 -6.01 -3.90
C SER A 38 -0.52 -7.34 -4.64
N ILE A 39 -1.49 -7.61 -5.50
CA ILE A 39 -1.53 -8.86 -6.28
C ILE A 39 -0.35 -8.88 -7.27
N ASN A 40 -0.12 -7.77 -7.95
CA ASN A 40 0.88 -7.57 -8.98
C ASN A 40 1.88 -6.47 -8.60
N ALA A 41 3.04 -6.44 -9.27
CA ALA A 41 3.92 -5.28 -9.33
C ALA A 41 4.49 -5.12 -10.74
N SER A 42 3.97 -4.16 -11.50
CA SER A 42 4.48 -3.81 -12.83
C SER A 42 5.78 -3.02 -12.80
N LYS A 43 6.15 -2.42 -11.65
CA LYS A 43 7.40 -1.67 -11.46
C LYS A 43 8.10 -2.08 -10.18
N ASN A 44 9.36 -1.65 -10.04
CA ASN A 44 10.19 -1.98 -8.87
C ASN A 44 9.76 -1.26 -7.58
N ARG A 45 9.06 -0.12 -7.69
CA ARG A 45 8.62 0.68 -6.55
C ARG A 45 7.31 1.39 -6.83
N SER A 46 6.55 1.66 -5.77
CA SER A 46 5.42 2.59 -5.86
C SER A 46 5.91 3.98 -6.23
N LYS A 47 5.08 4.70 -6.98
CA LYS A 47 5.29 6.12 -7.29
C LYS A 47 4.96 7.02 -6.10
N TYR A 48 4.03 6.57 -5.25
CA TYR A 48 3.60 7.30 -4.07
C TYR A 48 4.45 6.83 -2.90
N GLU A 49 4.90 7.78 -2.08
CA GLU A 49 5.59 7.44 -0.83
C GLU A 49 4.62 6.69 0.09
N ILE A 50 5.16 5.72 0.81
CA ILE A 50 4.45 4.89 1.78
C ILE A 50 5.32 4.88 3.03
N ASP A 51 4.71 5.17 4.18
CA ASP A 51 5.40 5.21 5.46
C ASP A 51 6.06 3.87 5.78
N SER A 52 7.27 3.89 6.35
CA SER A 52 8.03 2.68 6.69
C SER A 52 7.33 1.76 7.71
N ASN A 53 6.33 2.27 8.43
CA ASN A 53 5.50 1.51 9.36
C ASN A 53 4.35 0.76 8.66
N VAL A 54 4.12 0.99 7.37
CA VAL A 54 3.15 0.24 6.56
C VAL A 54 3.85 -0.97 5.91
N ASN A 55 3.33 -2.16 6.14
CA ASN A 55 3.85 -3.37 5.52
C ASN A 55 3.34 -3.51 4.09
N VAL A 56 4.22 -3.50 3.10
CA VAL A 56 3.83 -3.71 1.69
C VAL A 56 4.28 -5.10 1.25
N LYS A 57 3.32 -5.94 0.83
CA LYS A 57 3.59 -7.27 0.27
C LYS A 57 3.08 -7.33 -1.16
N THR A 58 3.89 -7.95 -2.02
CA THR A 58 3.54 -8.21 -3.42
C THR A 58 3.55 -9.70 -3.67
N PHE A 59 2.55 -10.21 -4.39
CA PHE A 59 2.40 -11.66 -4.63
C PHE A 59 2.83 -12.12 -6.02
N ASN A 60 2.79 -11.24 -7.04
CA ASN A 60 3.14 -11.54 -8.45
C ASN A 60 2.46 -12.85 -8.95
N LEU A 61 1.14 -12.89 -8.85
CA LEU A 61 0.30 -14.04 -9.24
C LEU A 61 -0.07 -14.04 -10.73
#